data_AF-G8YDE3-F1
#
_entry.id   AF-G8YDE3-F1
#
_cell.length_a   1.000
_cell.length_b   1.000
_cell.length_c   1.000
_cell.angle_alpha   90.00
_cell.angle_beta   90.00
_cell.angle_gamma   90.00
#
_symmetry.space_group_name_H-M   'P 1'
#
loop_
_entity.id
_entity.type
_entity.pdbx_description
1 polymer ?
#
loop_
_entity_poly.entity_id
_entity_poly.type
_entity_poly.pdbx_seq_one_letter_code
_entity_poly.pdbx_strand_id
1 'polypeptide(L)'
;MTSIRQEEITNRIAEVKLKRILELNTRLRDTLDRERIRASDASLLIIDYVQKTPDYIISDMWTLPTEENKFHQFKKIRSKKSEMKASGCCSIM
;
A
#
# COMPACT_ATOMS: atom_id res chain seq x y z
N MET A 1 -22.36 20.02 -50.89
CA MET A 1 -21.06 19.46 -50.44
C MET A 1 -20.83 19.54 -48.93
N THR A 2 -21.25 20.61 -48.23
CA THR A 2 -21.09 20.74 -46.76
C THR A 2 -21.98 19.78 -45.95
N SER A 3 -23.21 19.53 -46.38
CA SER A 3 -24.15 18.60 -45.71
C SER A 3 -23.68 17.14 -45.70
N ILE A 4 -23.06 16.68 -46.79
CA ILE A 4 -22.56 15.30 -46.93
C ILE A 4 -21.40 15.05 -45.94
N ARG A 5 -20.47 16.00 -45.85
CA ARG A 5 -19.37 15.95 -44.88
C ARG A 5 -19.89 15.99 -43.43
N GLN A 6 -20.97 16.71 -43.16
CA GLN A 6 -21.59 16.73 -41.82
C GLN A 6 -22.17 15.37 -41.46
N GLU A 7 -22.83 14.70 -42.41
CA GLU A 7 -23.41 13.37 -42.23
C GLU A 7 -22.34 12.28 -42.02
N GLU A 8 -21.24 12.34 -42.77
CA GLU A 8 -20.07 11.48 -42.57
C GLU A 8 -19.47 11.62 -41.17
N ILE A 9 -19.36 12.84 -40.66
CA ILE A 9 -18.86 13.11 -39.30
C ILE A 9 -19.82 12.52 -38.26
N THR A 10 -21.14 12.69 -38.44
CA THR A 10 -22.12 12.12 -37.51
C THR A 10 -22.10 10.60 -37.48
N ASN A 11 -21.95 9.96 -38.65
CA ASN A 11 -21.82 8.50 -38.76
C ASN A 11 -20.55 8.01 -38.07
N ARG A 12 -19.42 8.68 -38.29
CA ARG A 12 -18.15 8.33 -37.65
C ARG A 12 -18.18 8.53 -36.13
N ILE A 13 -18.89 9.54 -35.63
CA ILE A 13 -19.13 9.71 -34.19
C ILE A 13 -19.99 8.57 -33.63
N ALA A 14 -21.02 8.14 -34.36
CA ALA A 14 -21.88 7.03 -33.95
C ALA A 14 -21.08 5.71 -33.85
N GLU A 15 -20.21 5.43 -34.81
CA GLU A 15 -19.32 4.25 -34.79
C GLU A 15 -18.38 4.25 -33.58
N VAL A 16 -17.74 5.39 -33.26
CA VAL A 16 -16.85 5.51 -32.10
C VAL A 16 -17.63 5.30 -30.79
N LYS A 17 -18.83 5.86 -30.69
CA LYS A 17 -19.70 5.65 -29.52
C LYS A 17 -20.07 4.18 -29.37
N LEU A 18 -20.48 3.53 -30.46
CA LEU A 18 -20.83 2.12 -30.46
C LEU A 18 -19.64 1.26 -29.99
N LYS A 19 -18.45 1.49 -30.55
CA LYS A 19 -17.23 0.79 -30.15
C LYS A 19 -16.96 0.94 -28.66
N ARG A 20 -17.06 2.16 -28.13
CA ARG A 20 -16.84 2.42 -26.70
C ARG A 20 -17.86 1.72 -25.81
N ILE A 21 -19.12 1.66 -26.22
CA ILE A 21 -20.18 0.94 -25.49
C ILE A 21 -19.92 -0.56 -25.51
N LEU A 22 -19.50 -1.12 -26.65
CA LEU A 22 -19.16 -2.55 -26.75
C LEU A 22 -17.96 -2.90 -25.87
N GLU A 23 -16.91 -2.09 -25.90
CA GLU A 23 -15.74 -2.25 -25.02
C GLU A 23 -16.13 -2.20 -23.54
N LEU A 24 -17.01 -1.26 -23.16
CA LEU A 24 -17.52 -1.16 -21.79
C LEU A 24 -18.34 -2.40 -21.42
N ASN A 25 -19.23 -2.86 -22.29
CA ASN A 25 -20.02 -4.07 -22.05
C ASN A 25 -19.14 -5.30 -21.86
N THR A 26 -18.08 -5.46 -22.66
CA THR A 26 -17.11 -6.55 -22.48
C THR A 26 -16.46 -6.47 -21.11
N ARG A 27 -15.93 -5.30 -20.72
CA ARG A 27 -15.33 -5.11 -19.38
C ARG A 27 -16.31 -5.40 -18.25
N LEU A 28 -17.58 -4.98 -18.39
CA LEU A 28 -18.61 -5.22 -17.39
C LEU A 28 -18.90 -6.72 -17.24
N ARG A 29 -19.00 -7.45 -18.36
CA ARG A 29 -19.15 -8.91 -18.35
C ARG A 29 -17.96 -9.59 -17.68
N ASP A 30 -16.74 -9.21 -18.05
CA ASP A 30 -15.52 -9.73 -17.43
C ASP A 30 -15.51 -9.49 -15.91
N THR A 31 -15.92 -8.29 -15.46
CA THR A 31 -16.01 -7.99 -14.02
C THR A 31 -17.14 -8.73 -13.30
N LEU A 32 -18.21 -9.09 -14.01
CA LEU A 32 -19.30 -9.87 -13.45
C LEU A 32 -18.86 -11.32 -13.23
N ASP A 33 -18.14 -11.88 -14.20
CA ASP A 33 -17.66 -13.27 -14.24
C ASP A 33 -16.54 -13.56 -13.23
N ARG A 34 -15.94 -12.53 -12.61
CA ARG A 34 -14.95 -12.72 -11.54
C ARG A 34 -15.56 -13.46 -10.35
N GLU A 35 -14.89 -14.54 -9.94
CA GLU A 35 -15.20 -15.24 -8.70
C GLU A 35 -15.02 -14.30 -7.49
N ARG A 36 -16.00 -14.32 -6.58
CA ARG A 36 -16.00 -13.50 -5.36
C ARG A 36 -16.05 -14.42 -4.15
N ILE A 37 -15.26 -14.11 -3.14
CA ILE A 37 -15.35 -14.73 -1.81
C ILE A 37 -16.34 -13.97 -0.93
N ARG A 38 -16.90 -14.63 0.09
CA ARG A 38 -17.78 -13.95 1.06
C ARG A 38 -16.95 -12.98 1.88
N ALA A 39 -17.55 -11.87 2.27
CA ALA A 39 -16.89 -10.86 3.09
C ALA A 39 -16.42 -11.44 4.44
N SER A 40 -17.21 -12.33 5.05
CA SER A 40 -16.84 -13.05 6.27
C SER A 40 -15.53 -13.81 6.11
N ASP A 41 -15.38 -14.54 5.02
CA ASP A 41 -14.23 -15.41 4.76
C ASP A 41 -13.00 -14.56 4.47
N ALA A 42 -13.17 -13.47 3.70
CA ALA A 42 -12.12 -12.49 3.46
C ALA A 42 -11.62 -11.87 4.79
N SER A 43 -12.53 -11.49 5.69
CA SER A 43 -12.17 -10.95 7.00
C SER A 43 -11.39 -11.97 7.85
N LEU A 44 -11.80 -13.23 7.85
CA LEU A 44 -11.08 -14.29 8.56
C LEU A 44 -9.66 -14.48 8.02
N LEU A 45 -9.47 -14.46 6.70
CA LEU A 45 -8.15 -14.54 6.09
C LEU A 45 -7.24 -13.38 6.51
N ILE A 46 -7.79 -12.16 6.58
CA ILE A 46 -7.04 -10.98 7.04
C ILE A 46 -6.64 -11.14 8.51
N ILE A 47 -7.59 -11.55 9.37
CA ILE A 47 -7.33 -11.76 10.80
C ILE A 47 -6.22 -12.80 10.99
N ASP A 48 -6.31 -13.94 10.31
CA ASP A 48 -5.32 -15.02 10.38
C ASP A 48 -3.93 -14.54 9.93
N TYR A 49 -3.86 -13.77 8.84
CA TYR A 49 -2.60 -13.18 8.36
C TYR A 49 -1.97 -12.24 9.39
N VAL A 50 -2.77 -11.33 9.96
CA VAL A 50 -2.30 -10.33 10.95
C VAL A 50 -1.90 -11.00 12.27
N GLN A 51 -2.55 -12.10 12.65
CA GLN A 51 -2.18 -12.88 13.84
C GLN A 51 -0.89 -13.68 13.66
N LYS A 52 -0.60 -14.14 12.44
CA LYS A 52 0.61 -14.91 12.15
C LYS A 52 1.83 -14.04 11.87
N THR A 53 1.62 -12.85 11.31
CA THR A 53 2.70 -11.95 10.88
C THR A 53 2.97 -10.92 11.96
N PRO A 54 4.15 -10.95 12.63
CA PRO A 54 4.47 -9.98 13.66
C PRO A 54 4.69 -8.58 13.07
N ASP A 55 4.03 -7.57 13.64
CA ASP A 55 4.30 -6.15 13.39
C ASP A 55 4.79 -5.48 14.68
N TYR A 56 6.10 -5.23 14.73
CA TYR A 56 6.78 -4.68 15.89
C TYR A 56 6.55 -3.17 16.13
N ILE A 57 5.83 -2.49 15.23
CA ILE A 57 5.37 -1.11 15.47
C ILE A 57 4.23 -1.13 16.50
N ILE A 58 3.46 -2.22 16.56
CA ILE A 58 2.37 -2.42 17.53
C ILE A 58 2.93 -3.15 18.76
N SER A 59 3.55 -2.39 19.67
CA SER A 59 4.25 -2.92 20.84
C SER A 59 3.38 -3.75 21.80
N ASP A 60 2.07 -3.53 21.79
CA ASP A 60 1.15 -4.16 22.75
C ASP A 60 0.90 -5.64 22.45
N MET A 61 0.99 -6.05 21.17
CA MET A 61 0.89 -7.45 20.77
C MET A 61 2.24 -8.07 20.43
N TRP A 62 3.15 -7.29 19.84
CA TRP A 62 4.41 -7.81 19.32
C TRP A 62 5.60 -7.05 19.91
N THR A 63 6.47 -7.76 20.62
CA THR A 63 7.68 -7.18 21.19
C THR A 63 8.89 -7.58 20.34
N LEU A 64 9.57 -6.58 19.75
CA LEU A 64 10.85 -6.83 19.10
C LEU A 64 11.91 -7.16 20.15
N PRO A 65 12.68 -8.26 19.99
CA PRO A 65 13.80 -8.55 20.87
C PRO A 65 14.75 -7.36 20.98
N THR A 66 15.25 -7.12 22.20
CA THR A 66 16.11 -5.98 22.50
C THR A 66 17.38 -5.96 21.64
N GLU A 67 17.87 -7.13 21.28
CA GLU A 67 19.07 -7.30 20.45
C GLU A 67 18.83 -6.93 18.98
N GLU A 68 17.60 -6.99 18.49
CA GLU A 68 17.26 -6.60 17.11
C GLU A 68 16.85 -5.12 17.02
N ASN A 69 16.46 -4.52 18.14
CA ASN A 69 16.04 -3.13 18.21
C ASN A 69 17.22 -2.14 18.14
N LYS A 70 17.49 -1.62 16.93
CA LYS A 70 18.55 -0.62 16.67
C LYS A 70 18.39 0.67 17.50
N PHE A 71 17.16 1.11 17.80
CA PHE A 71 16.95 2.30 18.64
C PHE A 71 17.39 2.04 20.08
N HIS A 72 17.11 0.84 20.59
CA HIS A 72 17.54 0.45 21.93
C HIS A 72 19.07 0.35 22.01
N GLN A 73 19.71 -0.24 21.00
CA GLN A 73 21.18 -0.26 20.89
C GLN A 73 21.78 1.15 20.84
N PHE A 74 21.22 2.04 20.03
CA PHE A 74 21.67 3.43 19.94
C PHE A 74 21.53 4.17 21.27
N LYS A 75 20.43 3.99 22.01
CA LYS A 75 20.24 4.57 23.34
C LYS A 75 21.31 4.09 24.33
N LYS A 76 21.62 2.79 24.34
CA LYS A 76 22.72 2.22 25.15
C LYS A 76 24.08 2.84 24.79
N ILE A 77 24.38 3.03 23.50
CA ILE A 77 25.64 3.64 23.05
C ILE A 77 25.71 5.11 23.49
N ARG A 78 24.61 5.86 23.34
CA ARG A 78 24.53 7.26 23.76
C ARG A 78 24.67 7.43 25.26
N SER A 79 24.00 6.59 26.06
CA SER A 79 24.10 6.65 27.53
C SER A 79 25.52 6.34 28.01
N LYS A 80 26.17 5.30 27.45
CA LYS A 80 27.58 4.99 27.73
C LYS A 80 28.51 6.16 27.37
N LYS A 81 28.27 6.82 26.24
CA LYS A 81 29.07 7.99 25.81
C LYS A 81 28.89 9.20 26.72
N SER A 82 27.70 9.44 27.27
CA SER A 82 27.49 10.50 28.26
C SER A 82 28.16 10.19 29.61
N GLU A 83 28.13 8.93 30.04
CA GLU A 83 28.83 8.47 31.26
C GLU A 83 30.35 8.65 31.13
N MET A 84 30.95 8.26 30.01
CA MET A 84 32.38 8.47 29.75
C MET A 84 32.77 9.95 29.64
N LYS A 85 31.87 10.83 29.16
CA LYS A 85 32.10 12.29 29.13
C LYS A 85 32.00 12.94 30.51
N ALA A 86 31.21 12.39 31.44
CA ALA A 86 31.14 12.91 32.81
C ALA A 86 32.43 12.66 33.60
N SER A 87 33.20 11.61 33.27
CA SER A 87 34.49 11.30 33.89
C SER A 87 35.72 11.87 33.15
N GLY A 88 35.54 12.44 31.96
CA GLY A 88 36.63 12.95 31.12
C GLY A 88 36.56 14.46 30.95
N CYS A 89 37.27 15.21 31.80
CA CYS A 89 37.54 16.63 31.57
C CYS A 89 38.48 16.76 30.36
N CYS A 90 37.98 17.25 29.22
CA CYS A 90 38.82 17.63 28.08
C CYS A 90 39.05 19.14 28.09
N SER A 91 40.18 19.59 28.66
CA SER A 91 40.77 20.87 28.28
C SER A 91 41.51 20.68 26.97
N ILE A 92 41.01 21.30 25.90
CA ILE A 92 41.76 21.46 24.65
C ILE A 92 42.71 22.65 24.89
N MET A 93 44.02 22.41 24.84
CA MET A 93 45.04 23.46 24.73
C MET A 93 45.09 23.98 23.29
#